data_AF-A0AAE3SNN4-F1
#
_entry.id   AF-A0AAE3SNN4-F1
#
_cell.length_a   1.000
_cell.length_b   1.000
_cell.length_c   1.000
_cell.angle_alpha   90.00
_cell.angle_beta   90.00
_cell.angle_gamma   90.00
#
_symmetry.space_group_name_H-M   'P 1'
#
loop_
_entity.id
_entity.type
_entity.pdbx_description
1 polymer ?
#
loop_
_entity_poly.entity_id
_entity_poly.type
_entity_poly.pdbx_seq_one_letter_code
_entity_poly.pdbx_strand_id
1 'polypeptide(L)'
;MKLAKYLWTIASFYLLVIGFFYMIVLKDSPPNGPERYEFIIQNWATYNYQWKAELMMATLLSISSFLFSKYLKNPGFIIIGVGQLFFAMAMPLSIGITPNASYEFGSVIGKGAHQMVNFGMMVSLAGYYMLHWKSRVLSNWLRISALTLTTLAFLSFLAGFLNIIEASTAQKAMLFVMFLYVINGYFGIKVNEQNARNV
;
A
#
# COMPACT_ATOMS: atom_id res chain seq x y z
N MET A 1 -2.33 22.24 6.68
CA MET A 1 -3.15 21.06 6.34
C MET A 1 -3.43 20.86 4.85
N LYS A 2 -3.56 21.91 4.00
CA LYS A 2 -3.83 21.74 2.55
C LYS A 2 -2.88 20.76 1.84
N LEU A 3 -1.58 20.90 2.07
CA LEU A 3 -0.57 20.00 1.52
C LEU A 3 -0.83 18.53 1.90
N ALA A 4 -1.07 18.24 3.19
CA ALA A 4 -1.37 16.88 3.66
C ALA A 4 -2.56 16.27 2.93
N LYS A 5 -3.64 17.05 2.74
CA LYS A 5 -4.82 16.61 1.99
C LYS A 5 -4.50 16.28 0.54
N TYR A 6 -3.76 17.14 -0.16
CA TYR A 6 -3.40 16.89 -1.56
C TYR A 6 -2.56 15.64 -1.71
N LEU A 7 -1.49 15.52 -0.92
CA LEU A 7 -0.60 14.36 -0.98
C LEU A 7 -1.36 13.06 -0.67
N TRP A 8 -2.18 13.07 0.37
CA TRP A 8 -3.00 11.91 0.75
C TRP A 8 -3.99 11.51 -0.34
N THR A 9 -4.72 12.49 -0.87
CA THR A 9 -5.78 12.27 -1.87
C THR A 9 -5.18 11.75 -3.17
N ILE A 10 -4.13 12.42 -3.67
CA ILE A 10 -3.42 12.03 -4.89
C ILE A 10 -2.88 10.61 -4.73
N ALA A 11 -2.14 10.34 -3.65
CA ALA A 11 -1.54 9.03 -3.46
C ALA A 11 -2.60 7.91 -3.32
N SER A 12 -3.70 8.18 -2.62
CA SER A 12 -4.82 7.24 -2.47
C SER A 12 -5.47 6.88 -3.80
N PHE A 13 -5.69 7.85 -4.70
CA PHE A 13 -6.27 7.56 -6.02
C PHE A 13 -5.25 6.99 -7.01
N TYR A 14 -3.97 7.31 -6.86
CA TYR A 14 -2.92 6.82 -7.74
C TYR A 14 -2.76 5.29 -7.68
N LEU A 15 -3.10 4.66 -6.55
CA LEU A 15 -3.16 3.20 -6.42
C LEU A 15 -4.18 2.52 -7.34
N LEU A 16 -5.25 3.22 -7.71
CA LEU A 16 -6.20 2.70 -8.71
C LEU A 16 -5.53 2.59 -10.08
N VAL A 17 -4.71 3.57 -10.43
CA VAL A 17 -3.96 3.60 -11.69
C VAL A 17 -2.93 2.47 -11.71
N ILE A 18 -2.22 2.24 -10.60
CA ILE A 18 -1.26 1.14 -10.46
C ILE A 18 -1.96 -0.22 -10.57
N GLY A 19 -3.11 -0.40 -9.90
CA GLY A 19 -3.85 -1.65 -10.01
C GLY A 19 -4.40 -1.92 -11.41
N PHE A 20 -4.84 -0.87 -12.12
CA PHE A 20 -5.23 -0.98 -13.53
C PHE A 20 -4.05 -1.38 -14.42
N PHE A 21 -2.87 -0.81 -14.17
CA PHE A 21 -1.65 -1.17 -14.86
C PHE A 21 -1.29 -2.64 -14.66
N TYR A 22 -1.39 -3.16 -13.43
CA TYR A 22 -1.19 -4.60 -13.16
C TYR A 22 -2.16 -5.48 -13.93
N MET A 23 -3.44 -5.10 -14.03
CA MET A 23 -4.42 -5.89 -14.79
C MET A 23 -4.10 -5.96 -16.29
N ILE A 24 -3.49 -4.92 -16.86
CA ILE A 24 -3.11 -4.89 -18.27
C ILE A 24 -1.78 -5.61 -18.51
N VAL A 25 -0.75 -5.29 -17.72
CA VAL A 25 0.62 -5.76 -17.94
C VAL A 25 0.82 -7.19 -17.45
N LEU A 26 0.18 -7.59 -16.33
CA LEU A 26 0.32 -8.95 -15.80
C LEU A 26 -0.62 -9.97 -16.43
N LYS A 27 -1.52 -9.56 -17.33
CA LYS A 27 -2.48 -10.48 -17.93
C LYS A 27 -1.79 -11.69 -18.59
N ASP A 28 -0.66 -11.43 -19.24
CA ASP A 28 0.09 -12.45 -19.99
C ASP A 28 1.34 -12.93 -19.21
N SER A 29 1.49 -12.53 -17.95
CA SER A 29 2.65 -12.91 -17.14
C SER A 29 2.52 -14.36 -16.65
N PRO A 30 3.57 -15.19 -16.79
CA PRO A 30 3.59 -16.51 -16.19
C PRO A 30 3.36 -16.43 -14.67
N PRO A 31 2.69 -17.42 -14.05
CA PRO A 31 2.24 -17.31 -12.67
C PRO A 31 3.40 -17.30 -11.66
N ASN A 32 4.51 -17.98 -11.94
CA ASN A 32 5.65 -18.15 -11.03
C ASN A 32 6.83 -18.83 -11.74
N GLY A 33 7.98 -18.89 -11.06
CA GLY A 33 9.17 -19.60 -11.56
C GLY A 33 10.09 -18.76 -12.44
N PRO A 34 11.09 -19.42 -13.08
CA PRO A 34 12.06 -18.77 -13.95
C PRO A 34 11.43 -18.03 -15.13
N GLU A 35 10.38 -18.60 -15.74
CA GLU A 35 9.67 -18.00 -16.88
C GLU A 35 9.06 -16.64 -16.51
N ARG A 36 8.48 -16.53 -15.31
CA ARG A 36 7.97 -15.25 -14.81
C ARG A 36 9.10 -14.23 -14.60
N TYR A 37 10.24 -14.69 -14.11
CA TYR A 37 11.40 -13.83 -13.88
C TYR A 37 11.98 -13.31 -15.19
N GLU A 38 12.13 -14.17 -16.20
CA GLU A 38 12.53 -13.77 -17.55
C GLU A 38 11.53 -12.80 -18.17
N PHE A 39 10.23 -13.05 -18.02
CA PHE A 39 9.20 -12.13 -18.47
C PHE A 39 9.34 -10.73 -17.85
N ILE A 40 9.62 -10.66 -16.54
CA ILE A 40 9.87 -9.39 -15.83
C ILE A 40 11.09 -8.67 -16.41
N ILE A 41 12.18 -9.40 -16.66
CA ILE A 41 13.41 -8.83 -17.25
C ILE A 41 13.16 -8.33 -18.67
N GLN A 42 12.49 -9.10 -19.51
CA GLN A 42 12.16 -8.71 -20.89
C GLN A 42 11.29 -7.44 -20.94
N ASN A 43 10.43 -7.26 -19.94
CA ASN A 43 9.54 -6.11 -19.80
C ASN A 43 10.04 -5.09 -18.75
N TRP A 44 11.34 -5.09 -18.45
CA TRP A 44 11.89 -4.39 -17.29
C TRP A 44 11.56 -2.91 -17.23
N ALA A 45 11.55 -2.21 -18.38
CA ALA A 45 11.22 -0.78 -18.42
C ALA A 45 9.84 -0.52 -17.78
N THR A 46 8.85 -1.33 -18.12
CA THR A 46 7.47 -1.27 -17.63
C THR A 46 7.40 -1.52 -16.12
N TYR A 47 8.05 -2.60 -15.64
CA TYR A 47 8.13 -2.93 -14.21
C TYR A 47 8.88 -1.87 -13.40
N ASN A 48 9.98 -1.33 -13.94
CA ASN A 48 10.77 -0.28 -13.30
C ASN A 48 9.94 0.99 -13.07
N TYR A 49 9.20 1.46 -14.09
CA TYR A 49 8.30 2.61 -13.92
C TYR A 49 7.21 2.34 -12.90
N GLN A 50 6.65 1.14 -12.90
CA GLN A 50 5.58 0.74 -12.00
C GLN A 50 6.07 0.64 -10.53
N TRP A 51 7.21 0.03 -10.26
CA TRP A 51 7.79 0.00 -8.91
C TRP A 51 8.23 1.39 -8.43
N LYS A 52 8.70 2.27 -9.32
CA LYS A 52 8.97 3.68 -8.99
C LYS A 52 7.68 4.45 -8.66
N ALA A 53 6.60 4.16 -9.37
CA ALA A 53 5.28 4.72 -9.11
C ALA A 53 4.75 4.29 -7.73
N GLU A 54 4.91 3.01 -7.36
CA GLU A 54 4.59 2.49 -6.04
C GLU A 54 5.44 3.14 -4.93
N LEU A 55 6.75 3.27 -5.14
CA LEU A 55 7.66 3.96 -4.23
C LEU A 55 7.22 5.42 -3.98
N MET A 56 6.93 6.15 -5.05
CA MET A 56 6.49 7.54 -4.97
C MET A 56 5.18 7.62 -4.17
N MET A 57 4.21 6.77 -4.49
CA MET A 57 2.92 6.72 -3.80
C MET A 57 3.06 6.46 -2.30
N ALA A 58 3.81 5.40 -1.93
CA ALA A 58 4.01 5.04 -0.52
C ALA A 58 4.71 6.18 0.25
N THR A 59 5.65 6.86 -0.41
CA THR A 59 6.34 8.03 0.14
C THR A 59 5.38 9.21 0.34
N LEU A 60 4.52 9.52 -0.64
CA LEU A 60 3.52 10.58 -0.53
C LEU A 60 2.50 10.27 0.59
N LEU A 61 2.03 9.02 0.69
CA LEU A 61 1.17 8.58 1.80
C LEU A 61 1.89 8.73 3.13
N SER A 62 3.15 8.33 3.24
CA SER A 62 3.92 8.43 4.47
C SER A 62 4.07 9.89 4.94
N ILE A 63 4.53 10.78 4.05
CA ILE A 63 4.67 12.22 4.33
C ILE A 63 3.32 12.81 4.74
N SER A 64 2.27 12.53 3.97
CA SER A 64 0.93 13.06 4.26
C SER A 64 0.39 12.58 5.61
N SER A 65 0.68 11.33 5.98
CA SER A 65 0.30 10.76 7.26
C SER A 65 1.01 11.47 8.41
N PHE A 66 2.33 11.68 8.34
CA PHE A 66 3.04 12.43 9.39
C PHE A 66 2.56 13.88 9.50
N LEU A 67 2.24 14.53 8.37
CA LEU A 67 1.63 15.86 8.39
C LEU A 67 0.24 15.83 9.06
N PHE A 68 -0.61 14.85 8.73
CA PHE A 68 -1.92 14.72 9.38
C PHE A 68 -1.81 14.42 10.87
N SER A 69 -0.85 13.58 11.28
CA SER A 69 -0.57 13.35 12.71
C SER A 69 -0.27 14.67 13.43
N LYS A 70 0.58 15.52 12.84
CA LYS A 70 0.90 16.85 13.41
C LYS A 70 -0.33 17.74 13.54
N TYR A 71 -1.22 17.76 12.55
CA TYR A 71 -2.38 18.65 12.54
C TYR A 71 -3.57 18.13 13.36
N LEU A 72 -3.83 16.82 13.31
CA LEU A 72 -5.04 16.19 13.83
C LEU A 72 -4.80 15.45 15.14
N LYS A 73 -3.55 15.25 15.53
CA LYS A 73 -3.14 14.58 16.78
C LYS A 73 -3.71 13.15 16.94
N ASN A 74 -4.11 12.51 15.84
CA ASN A 74 -4.56 11.13 15.84
C ASN A 74 -3.35 10.20 15.60
N PRO A 75 -3.00 9.29 16.54
CA PRO A 75 -1.82 8.44 16.41
C PRO A 75 -1.91 7.42 15.27
N GLY A 76 -3.12 7.11 14.78
CA GLY A 76 -3.33 6.22 13.65
C GLY A 76 -2.56 6.68 12.41
N PHE A 77 -2.41 7.99 12.20
CA PHE A 77 -1.59 8.53 11.12
C PHE A 77 -0.09 8.25 11.27
N ILE A 78 0.45 8.19 12.49
CA ILE A 78 1.87 7.82 12.69
C ILE A 78 2.06 6.37 12.27
N ILE A 79 1.15 5.49 12.71
CA ILE A 79 1.19 4.07 12.40
C ILE A 79 1.09 3.85 10.88
N ILE A 80 0.17 4.54 10.20
CA ILE A 80 0.07 4.52 8.74
C ILE A 80 1.39 4.97 8.10
N GLY A 81 1.93 6.10 8.54
CA GLY A 81 3.16 6.67 7.99
C GLY A 81 4.34 5.70 8.08
N VAL A 82 4.52 5.04 9.23
CA VAL A 82 5.58 4.04 9.44
C VAL A 82 5.38 2.81 8.55
N GLY A 83 4.17 2.28 8.46
CA GLY A 83 3.89 1.13 7.61
C GLY A 83 4.18 1.42 6.12
N GLN A 84 3.84 2.62 5.66
CA GLN A 84 4.14 3.07 4.30
C GLN A 84 5.65 3.26 4.03
N LEU A 85 6.45 3.59 5.05
CA LEU A 85 7.92 3.61 4.90
C LEU A 85 8.48 2.21 4.66
N PHE A 86 8.01 1.21 5.41
CA PHE A 86 8.43 -0.19 5.20
C PHE A 86 8.05 -0.68 3.81
N PHE A 87 6.85 -0.34 3.34
CA PHE A 87 6.43 -0.62 1.97
C PHE A 87 7.37 0.06 0.96
N ALA A 88 7.64 1.36 1.14
CA ALA A 88 8.50 2.12 0.24
C ALA A 88 9.90 1.53 0.13
N MET A 89 10.50 1.08 1.24
CA MET A 89 11.85 0.48 1.25
C MET A 89 11.97 -0.82 0.44
N ALA A 90 10.88 -1.55 0.24
CA ALA A 90 10.90 -2.76 -0.59
C ALA A 90 11.17 -2.47 -2.08
N MET A 91 10.83 -1.26 -2.54
CA MET A 91 10.92 -0.90 -3.96
C MET A 91 12.36 -0.67 -4.44
N PRO A 92 13.20 0.17 -3.79
CA PRO A 92 14.59 0.33 -4.21
C PRO A 92 15.38 -0.98 -4.22
N LEU A 93 15.11 -1.88 -3.26
CA LEU A 93 15.74 -3.21 -3.22
C LEU A 93 15.40 -4.02 -4.46
N SER A 94 14.12 -4.07 -4.83
CA SER A 94 13.65 -4.80 -6.00
C SER A 94 14.15 -4.16 -7.30
N ILE A 95 14.00 -2.83 -7.43
CA ILE A 95 14.43 -2.07 -8.62
C ILE A 95 15.94 -2.21 -8.87
N GLY A 96 16.76 -2.09 -7.83
CA GLY A 96 18.22 -2.11 -7.99
C GLY A 96 18.78 -3.49 -8.33
N ILE A 97 18.15 -4.55 -7.82
CA ILE A 97 18.72 -5.91 -7.87
C ILE A 97 18.18 -6.72 -9.04
N THR A 98 16.87 -6.68 -9.30
CA THR A 98 16.20 -7.57 -10.27
C THR A 98 16.82 -7.58 -11.68
N PRO A 99 17.25 -6.47 -12.31
CA PRO A 99 17.72 -6.53 -13.70
C PRO A 99 19.12 -7.15 -13.84
N ASN A 100 19.88 -7.28 -12.75
CA ASN A 100 21.28 -7.70 -12.76
C ASN A 100 21.55 -8.99 -11.97
N ALA A 101 20.50 -9.66 -11.49
CA ALA A 101 20.58 -10.83 -10.63
C ALA A 101 20.25 -12.12 -11.38
N SER A 102 20.87 -13.24 -10.98
CA SER A 102 20.38 -14.57 -11.37
C SER A 102 18.98 -14.82 -10.83
N TYR A 103 18.26 -15.78 -11.40
CA TYR A 103 16.94 -16.16 -10.91
C TYR A 103 16.96 -16.55 -9.43
N GLU A 104 17.93 -17.34 -8.96
CA GLU A 104 17.96 -17.75 -7.54
C GLU A 104 18.14 -16.54 -6.62
N PHE A 105 19.07 -15.63 -6.96
CA PHE A 105 19.31 -14.44 -6.16
C PHE A 105 18.12 -13.47 -6.20
N GLY A 106 17.58 -13.22 -7.40
CA GLY A 106 16.39 -12.40 -7.60
C GLY A 106 15.16 -12.95 -6.86
N SER A 107 15.00 -14.28 -6.80
CA SER A 107 13.92 -14.94 -6.06
C SER A 107 14.05 -14.75 -4.55
N VAL A 108 15.25 -14.89 -3.99
CA VAL A 108 15.49 -14.66 -2.55
C VAL A 108 15.19 -13.21 -2.17
N ILE A 109 15.71 -12.26 -2.94
CA ILE A 109 15.46 -10.83 -2.72
C ILE A 109 13.99 -10.50 -2.90
N GLY A 110 13.35 -11.06 -3.94
CA GLY A 110 11.92 -10.94 -4.17
C GLY A 110 11.11 -11.40 -2.96
N LYS A 111 11.41 -12.57 -2.39
CA LYS A 111 10.75 -13.05 -1.16
C LYS A 111 10.95 -12.08 0.01
N GLY A 112 12.15 -11.55 0.20
CA GLY A 112 12.44 -10.53 1.22
C GLY A 112 11.61 -9.27 1.04
N ALA A 113 11.55 -8.75 -0.20
CA ALA A 113 10.74 -7.57 -0.54
C ALA A 113 9.24 -7.82 -0.30
N HIS A 114 8.72 -8.99 -0.67
CA HIS A 114 7.33 -9.37 -0.38
C HIS A 114 7.04 -9.38 1.14
N GLN A 115 7.97 -9.87 1.95
CA GLN A 115 7.82 -9.85 3.41
C GLN A 115 7.82 -8.43 3.98
N MET A 116 8.69 -7.55 3.48
CA MET A 116 8.68 -6.13 3.84
C MET A 116 7.37 -5.43 3.47
N VAL A 117 6.83 -5.73 2.28
CA VAL A 117 5.52 -5.24 1.84
C VAL A 117 4.42 -5.75 2.77
N ASN A 118 4.38 -7.05 3.06
CA ASN A 118 3.35 -7.62 3.94
C ASN A 118 3.40 -6.99 5.33
N PHE A 119 4.59 -6.83 5.90
CA PHE A 119 4.77 -6.16 7.19
C PHE A 119 4.33 -4.69 7.14
N GLY A 120 4.81 -3.93 6.15
CA GLY A 120 4.44 -2.52 5.99
C GLY A 120 2.93 -2.30 5.80
N MET A 121 2.29 -3.18 5.03
CA MET A 121 0.83 -3.18 4.85
C MET A 121 0.10 -3.53 6.14
N MET A 122 0.52 -4.57 6.86
CA MET A 122 -0.04 -4.94 8.16
C MET A 122 0.01 -3.77 9.15
N VAL A 123 1.17 -3.11 9.29
CA VAL A 123 1.33 -1.94 10.15
C VAL A 123 0.41 -0.80 9.67
N SER A 124 0.41 -0.48 8.37
CA SER A 124 -0.44 0.58 7.84
C SER A 124 -1.93 0.34 8.10
N LEU A 125 -2.39 -0.89 7.92
CA LEU A 125 -3.78 -1.30 8.11
C LEU A 125 -4.20 -1.21 9.59
N ALA A 126 -3.32 -1.56 10.53
CA ALA A 126 -3.58 -1.30 11.95
C ALA A 126 -3.81 0.20 12.22
N GLY A 127 -3.03 1.06 11.57
CA GLY A 127 -3.22 2.51 11.64
C GLY A 127 -4.52 2.99 10.99
N TYR A 128 -4.91 2.44 9.84
CA TYR A 128 -6.21 2.73 9.21
C TYR A 128 -7.40 2.28 10.05
N TYR A 129 -7.29 1.13 10.71
CA TYR A 129 -8.32 0.64 11.62
C TYR A 129 -8.51 1.63 12.76
N MET A 130 -7.41 2.04 13.39
CA MET A 130 -7.42 3.00 14.48
C MET A 130 -7.98 4.36 14.06
N LEU A 131 -7.62 4.84 12.85
CA LEU A 131 -8.15 6.07 12.27
C LEU A 131 -9.69 5.99 12.14
N HIS A 132 -10.20 4.91 11.55
CA HIS A 132 -11.63 4.80 11.24
C HIS A 132 -12.49 4.30 12.41
N TRP A 133 -11.90 3.79 13.48
CA TRP A 133 -12.64 3.22 14.61
C TRP A 133 -13.59 4.22 15.28
N LYS A 134 -13.12 5.47 15.47
CA LYS A 134 -13.91 6.54 16.11
C LYS A 134 -14.15 7.76 15.23
N SER A 135 -13.51 7.84 14.06
CA SER A 135 -13.71 8.99 13.18
C SER A 135 -15.18 9.13 12.78
N ARG A 136 -15.67 10.37 12.79
CA ARG A 136 -17.01 10.77 12.32
C ARG A 136 -16.93 11.63 11.06
N VAL A 137 -15.77 11.68 10.40
CA VAL A 137 -15.61 12.41 9.12
C VAL A 137 -16.33 11.70 7.98
N LEU A 138 -16.34 10.36 8.01
CA LEU A 138 -17.07 9.52 7.05
C LEU A 138 -18.50 9.26 7.53
N SER A 139 -19.39 8.97 6.57
CA SER A 139 -20.71 8.41 6.88
C SER A 139 -20.56 7.03 7.55
N ASN A 140 -21.58 6.62 8.31
CA ASN A 140 -21.55 5.34 9.02
C ASN A 140 -21.28 4.16 8.09
N TRP A 141 -21.91 4.13 6.90
CA TRP A 141 -21.69 3.10 5.89
C TRP A 141 -20.25 3.06 5.38
N LEU A 142 -19.69 4.20 4.98
CA LEU A 142 -18.30 4.27 4.50
C LEU A 142 -17.29 3.89 5.58
N ARG A 143 -17.56 4.26 6.83
CA ARG A 143 -16.71 3.88 7.97
C ARG A 143 -16.76 2.38 8.24
N ILE A 144 -17.95 1.77 8.24
CA ILE A 144 -18.12 0.32 8.40
C ILE A 144 -17.37 -0.40 7.28
N SER A 145 -17.56 0.02 6.02
CA SER A 145 -16.83 -0.55 4.88
C SER A 145 -15.32 -0.41 5.03
N ALA A 146 -14.82 0.75 5.46
CA ALA A 146 -13.39 0.96 5.69
C ALA A 146 -12.85 0.01 6.78
N LEU A 147 -13.57 -0.15 7.89
CA LEU A 147 -13.18 -1.06 8.96
C LEU A 147 -13.17 -2.51 8.48
N THR A 148 -14.21 -2.97 7.79
CA THR A 148 -14.27 -4.33 7.23
C THR A 148 -13.13 -4.59 6.24
N LEU A 149 -12.92 -3.71 5.26
CA LEU A 149 -11.84 -3.84 4.29
C LEU A 149 -10.46 -3.86 4.97
N THR A 150 -10.27 -2.99 5.96
CA THR A 150 -9.03 -2.93 6.74
C THR A 150 -8.78 -4.23 7.49
N THR A 151 -9.78 -4.77 8.18
CA THR A 151 -9.65 -6.02 8.95
C THR A 151 -9.36 -7.20 8.04
N LEU A 152 -10.09 -7.37 6.93
CA LEU A 152 -9.88 -8.47 5.99
C LEU A 152 -8.48 -8.40 5.36
N ALA A 153 -8.07 -7.22 4.90
CA ALA A 153 -6.73 -7.03 4.36
C ALA A 153 -5.65 -7.30 5.42
N PHE A 154 -5.82 -6.78 6.64
CA PHE A 154 -4.88 -6.95 7.73
C PHE A 154 -4.64 -8.42 8.04
N LEU A 155 -5.71 -9.20 8.18
CA LEU A 155 -5.62 -10.64 8.46
C LEU A 155 -4.88 -11.39 7.34
N SER A 156 -5.11 -11.01 6.07
CA SER A 156 -4.42 -11.62 4.95
C SER A 156 -2.92 -11.30 4.93
N PHE A 157 -2.54 -10.03 5.14
CA PHE A 157 -1.12 -9.64 5.21
C PHE A 157 -0.42 -10.21 6.45
N LEU A 158 -1.11 -10.31 7.59
CA LEU A 158 -0.61 -10.98 8.78
C LEU A 158 -0.35 -12.48 8.51
N ALA A 159 -1.29 -13.17 7.88
CA ALA A 159 -1.12 -14.57 7.51
C ALA A 159 0.05 -14.78 6.54
N GLY A 160 0.23 -13.89 5.57
CA GLY A 160 1.38 -13.90 4.65
C GLY A 160 2.72 -13.59 5.34
N PHE A 161 2.72 -12.68 6.31
CA PHE A 161 3.91 -12.34 7.09
C PHE A 161 4.34 -13.47 8.03
N LEU A 162 3.38 -14.12 8.69
CA LEU A 162 3.62 -15.28 9.55
C LEU A 162 3.85 -16.58 8.76
N ASN A 163 3.87 -16.53 7.43
CA ASN A 163 4.00 -17.69 6.53
C ASN A 163 2.92 -18.77 6.73
N ILE A 164 1.72 -18.39 7.19
CA ILE A 164 0.55 -19.27 7.24
C ILE A 164 0.05 -19.54 5.81
N ILE A 165 0.13 -18.52 4.95
CA ILE A 165 -0.08 -18.61 3.51
C ILE A 165 1.14 -18.04 2.78
N GLU A 166 1.31 -18.38 1.50
CA GLU A 166 2.36 -17.78 0.69
C GLU A 166 2.20 -16.25 0.62
N ALA A 167 3.32 -15.52 0.70
CA ALA A 167 3.32 -14.06 0.64
C ALA A 167 2.68 -13.52 -0.66
N SER A 168 2.89 -14.20 -1.79
CA SER A 168 2.24 -13.94 -3.08
C SER A 168 0.71 -14.09 -3.02
N THR A 169 0.21 -15.06 -2.24
CA THR A 169 -1.22 -15.28 -2.05
C THR A 169 -1.82 -14.18 -1.17
N ALA A 170 -1.12 -13.75 -0.12
CA ALA A 170 -1.54 -12.64 0.72
C ALA A 170 -1.70 -11.32 -0.08
N GLN A 171 -0.84 -11.09 -1.08
CA GLN A 171 -0.95 -9.91 -1.94
C GLN A 171 -2.25 -9.83 -2.76
N LYS A 172 -3.02 -10.91 -2.90
CA LYS A 172 -4.38 -10.83 -3.50
C LYS A 172 -5.31 -9.93 -2.69
N ALA A 173 -5.07 -9.78 -1.39
CA ALA A 173 -5.80 -8.83 -0.55
C ALA A 173 -5.54 -7.35 -0.92
N MET A 174 -4.59 -7.08 -1.81
CA MET A 174 -4.37 -5.74 -2.36
C MET A 174 -5.64 -5.20 -3.04
N LEU A 175 -6.53 -6.05 -3.55
CA LEU A 175 -7.84 -5.60 -4.06
C LEU A 175 -8.68 -4.91 -2.98
N PHE A 176 -8.72 -5.46 -1.75
CA PHE A 176 -9.42 -4.82 -0.63
C PHE A 176 -8.76 -3.50 -0.25
N VAL A 177 -7.43 -3.46 -0.28
CA VAL A 177 -6.62 -2.26 -0.02
C VAL A 177 -6.91 -1.18 -1.06
N MET A 178 -7.06 -1.53 -2.34
CA MET A 178 -7.41 -0.57 -3.39
C MET A 178 -8.76 0.10 -3.12
N PHE A 179 -9.80 -0.68 -2.76
CA PHE A 179 -11.10 -0.10 -2.38
C PHE A 179 -10.99 0.75 -1.11
N LEU A 180 -10.22 0.31 -0.12
CA LEU A 180 -9.95 1.08 1.08
C LEU A 180 -9.27 2.41 0.75
N TYR A 181 -8.34 2.43 -0.21
CA TYR A 181 -7.70 3.66 -0.65
C TYR A 181 -8.67 4.63 -1.33
N VAL A 182 -9.69 4.16 -2.06
CA VAL A 182 -10.76 5.06 -2.56
C VAL A 182 -11.47 5.76 -1.41
N ILE A 183 -11.86 5.00 -0.37
CA ILE A 183 -12.51 5.56 0.82
C ILE A 183 -11.57 6.54 1.53
N ASN A 184 -10.28 6.20 1.65
CA ASN A 184 -9.28 7.07 2.25
C ASN A 184 -9.05 8.34 1.41
N GLY A 185 -9.03 8.26 0.08
CA GLY A 185 -8.95 9.43 -0.79
C GLY A 185 -10.10 10.39 -0.53
N TYR A 186 -11.33 9.86 -0.43
CA TYR A 186 -12.50 10.65 -0.05
C TYR A 186 -12.41 11.23 1.37
N PHE A 187 -11.93 10.45 2.35
CA PHE A 187 -11.64 10.96 3.70
C PHE A 187 -10.68 12.16 3.66
N GLY A 188 -9.60 12.06 2.87
CA GLY A 188 -8.61 13.12 2.69
C GLY A 188 -9.18 14.41 2.09
N ILE A 189 -10.19 14.30 1.22
CA ILE A 189 -10.93 15.46 0.69
C ILE A 189 -11.80 16.09 1.78
N LYS A 190 -12.50 15.26 2.57
CA LYS A 190 -13.48 15.70 3.59
C LYS A 190 -12.85 16.27 4.85
N VAL A 191 -11.67 15.80 5.27
CA VAL A 191 -11.04 16.29 6.49
C VAL A 191 -10.65 17.77 6.35
N ASN A 192 -11.00 18.58 7.35
CA ASN A 192 -10.73 20.01 7.39
C ASN A 192 -10.61 20.50 8.84
N GLU A 193 -10.35 21.80 9.04
CA GLU A 193 -10.04 22.32 10.38
C GLU A 193 -11.28 22.33 11.27
N GLN A 194 -12.46 22.44 10.66
CA GLN A 194 -13.75 22.45 11.34
C GLN A 194 -14.12 21.07 11.89
N ASN A 195 -13.73 19.99 11.19
CA ASN A 195 -14.02 18.61 11.61
C ASN A 195 -12.81 17.87 12.19
N ALA A 196 -11.69 18.56 12.47
CA ALA A 196 -10.48 17.96 13.03
C ALA A 196 -10.72 17.23 14.36
N ARG A 197 -11.66 17.72 15.20
CA ARG A 197 -12.05 17.08 16.46
C ARG A 197 -12.81 15.76 16.27
N ASN A 198 -13.28 15.50 15.06
CA ASN A 198 -14.05 14.30 14.70
C ASN A 198 -13.17 13.23 14.05
N VAL A 199 -11.84 13.41 14.05
CA VAL A 199 -10.85 12.49 13.48
C VAL A 199 -10.28 11.59 14.55
#